data_AF-A0A5J5DPX3-F1
#
_entry.id   AF-A0A5J5DPX3-F1
#
_cell.length_a   1.000
_cell.length_b   1.000
_cell.length_c   1.000
_cell.angle_alpha   90.00
_cell.angle_beta   90.00
_cell.angle_gamma   90.00
#
_symmetry.space_group_name_H-M   'P 1'
#
loop_
_entity.id
_entity.type
_entity.pdbx_description
1 polymer ?
#
loop_
_entity_poly.entity_id
_entity_poly.type
_entity_poly.pdbx_seq_one_letter_code
_entity_poly.pdbx_strand_id
1 'polypeptide(L)'
;MVSGTPPLTIKWFKNKKEVSSSVDCSVIKDNTSSSLELFFAKTSDSGEYVCEIQNDVGSTSCQATLFVKDVSWFREGSEISPGSRYNVAFVNSVATLEIRGTDVKDSGLYYCEARNEAGSESCSMDLRVKEPPSFIRELAPADVVQGTAACFECQVAGTGPFEITWHKDAKEIKPSAKHGLSQISDAVGLEVQRCDVVDVGEYQCTVANEVGTCTYENWILEDTKIERTFENNVATLRIPACEVTHNGKYTCQVVNEAGQDKCFATLTVQEPPQITEKPEVI
;
A
#
# COMPACT_ATOMS: atom_id res chain seq x y z
N MET A 1 -53.92 18.73 -14.44
CA MET A 1 -55.38 18.50 -14.45
C MET A 1 -55.90 19.01 -15.78
N VAL A 2 -56.74 18.22 -16.44
CA VAL A 2 -57.27 18.49 -17.78
C VAL A 2 -58.77 18.81 -17.65
N SER A 3 -59.24 19.82 -18.37
CA SER A 3 -60.66 20.20 -18.42
C SER A 3 -61.05 20.65 -19.83
N GLY A 4 -62.29 20.38 -20.23
CA GLY A 4 -62.82 20.74 -21.55
C GLY A 4 -63.95 19.80 -21.99
N THR A 5 -64.70 20.20 -23.01
CA THR A 5 -65.76 19.37 -23.60
C THR A 5 -65.16 18.19 -24.36
N PRO A 6 -65.49 16.92 -24.02
CA PRO A 6 -65.02 15.73 -24.73
C PRO A 6 -65.55 15.66 -26.18
N PRO A 7 -64.89 14.90 -27.09
CA PRO A 7 -63.70 14.08 -26.86
C PRO A 7 -62.41 14.92 -26.82
N LEU A 8 -61.58 14.68 -25.80
CA LEU A 8 -60.29 15.35 -25.66
C LEU A 8 -59.18 14.48 -26.25
N THR A 9 -58.33 15.06 -27.10
CA THR A 9 -57.10 14.44 -27.58
C THR A 9 -55.93 15.04 -26.82
N ILE A 10 -55.14 14.20 -26.14
CA ILE A 10 -53.96 14.64 -25.37
C ILE A 10 -52.70 14.02 -25.98
N LYS A 11 -51.70 14.86 -26.27
CA LYS A 11 -50.39 14.49 -26.83
C LYS A 11 -49.25 15.12 -26.05
N TRP A 12 -48.13 14.41 -25.96
CA TRP A 12 -46.90 14.92 -25.38
C TRP A 12 -45.85 15.11 -26.47
N PHE A 13 -45.05 16.15 -26.35
CA PHE A 13 -43.96 16.46 -27.27
C PHE A 13 -42.68 16.75 -26.48
N LYS A 14 -41.54 16.30 -27.00
CA LYS A 14 -40.20 16.68 -26.56
C LYS A 14 -39.50 17.39 -27.71
N ASN A 15 -39.11 18.64 -27.53
CA ASN A 15 -38.50 19.46 -28.59
C ASN A 15 -39.28 19.39 -29.92
N LYS A 16 -40.61 19.56 -29.85
CA LYS A 16 -41.57 19.46 -30.97
C LYS A 16 -41.77 18.07 -31.60
N LYS A 17 -41.11 17.02 -31.09
CA LYS A 17 -41.31 15.64 -31.54
C LYS A 17 -42.30 14.92 -30.60
N GLU A 18 -43.35 14.32 -31.16
CA GLU A 18 -44.35 13.60 -30.38
C GLU A 18 -43.70 12.43 -29.61
N VAL A 19 -44.04 12.32 -28.32
CA VAL A 19 -43.58 11.29 -27.38
C VAL A 19 -44.71 10.31 -27.12
N SER A 20 -44.41 9.02 -27.26
CA SER A 20 -45.33 7.92 -26.97
C SER A 20 -44.71 6.99 -25.94
N SER A 21 -45.55 6.22 -25.23
CA SER A 21 -45.08 5.22 -24.27
C SER A 21 -44.12 4.22 -24.94
N SER A 22 -43.01 3.95 -24.27
CA SER A 22 -41.92 3.11 -24.73
C SER A 22 -41.27 2.39 -23.55
N VAL A 23 -40.10 1.77 -23.75
CA VAL A 23 -39.33 1.14 -22.66
C VAL A 23 -38.66 2.15 -21.73
N ASP A 24 -38.44 3.39 -22.17
CA ASP A 24 -37.76 4.43 -21.37
C ASP A 24 -38.76 5.39 -20.69
N CYS A 25 -40.02 5.43 -21.14
CA CYS A 25 -41.03 6.35 -20.62
C CYS A 25 -42.47 5.86 -20.81
N SER A 26 -43.39 6.37 -19.99
CA SER A 26 -44.83 6.09 -20.06
C SER A 26 -45.63 7.38 -20.11
N VAL A 27 -46.53 7.48 -21.08
CA VAL A 27 -47.56 8.52 -21.14
C VAL A 27 -48.87 7.96 -20.57
N ILE A 28 -49.31 8.51 -19.44
CA ILE A 28 -50.56 8.14 -18.76
C ILE A 28 -51.55 9.29 -18.98
N LYS A 29 -52.77 8.97 -19.41
CA LYS A 29 -53.80 9.97 -19.69
C LYS A 29 -55.21 9.43 -19.57
N ASP A 30 -56.10 10.28 -19.09
CA ASP A 30 -57.55 10.12 -19.12
C ASP A 30 -58.23 11.48 -19.37
N ASN A 31 -59.55 11.56 -19.21
CA ASN A 31 -60.32 12.79 -19.46
C ASN A 31 -60.12 13.88 -18.39
N THR A 32 -59.40 13.59 -17.31
CA THR A 32 -59.21 14.45 -16.13
C THR A 32 -57.75 14.79 -15.86
N SER A 33 -56.79 14.00 -16.36
CA SER A 33 -55.38 14.16 -16.09
C SER A 33 -54.49 13.56 -17.18
N SER A 34 -53.25 14.06 -17.28
CA SER A 34 -52.19 13.41 -18.03
C SER A 34 -50.84 13.64 -17.37
N SER A 35 -49.99 12.62 -17.40
CA SER A 35 -48.60 12.62 -16.92
C SER A 35 -47.70 11.91 -17.91
N LEU A 36 -46.44 12.37 -17.98
CA LEU A 36 -45.34 11.69 -18.63
C LEU A 36 -44.36 11.26 -17.55
N GLU A 37 -44.10 9.96 -17.45
CA GLU A 37 -43.16 9.37 -16.52
C GLU A 37 -41.92 8.88 -17.29
N LEU A 38 -40.73 9.34 -16.90
CA LEU A 38 -39.46 8.82 -17.40
C LEU A 38 -38.94 7.79 -16.40
N PHE A 39 -38.66 6.56 -16.83
CA PHE A 39 -38.21 5.51 -15.92
C PHE A 39 -36.74 5.68 -15.51
N PHE A 40 -35.89 6.16 -16.44
CA PHE A 40 -34.47 6.45 -16.20
C PHE A 40 -34.02 7.68 -17.00
N ALA A 41 -33.87 8.82 -16.33
CA ALA A 41 -33.50 10.08 -16.97
C ALA A 41 -32.00 10.13 -17.35
N LYS A 42 -31.71 10.45 -18.61
CA LYS A 42 -30.36 10.61 -19.19
C LYS A 42 -30.14 12.06 -19.62
N THR A 43 -28.89 12.49 -19.85
CA THR A 43 -28.61 13.86 -20.35
C THR A 43 -29.36 14.16 -21.66
N SER A 44 -29.54 13.16 -22.52
CA SER A 44 -30.37 13.22 -23.73
C SER A 44 -31.85 13.49 -23.46
N ASP A 45 -32.34 13.29 -22.24
CA ASP A 45 -33.72 13.57 -21.82
C ASP A 45 -33.96 15.03 -21.47
N SER A 46 -32.89 15.82 -21.36
CA SER A 46 -33.02 17.27 -21.27
C SER A 46 -33.73 17.83 -22.51
N GLY A 47 -34.59 18.81 -22.29
CA GLY A 47 -35.34 19.45 -23.37
C GLY A 47 -36.69 20.01 -22.92
N GLU A 48 -37.36 20.63 -23.88
CA GLU A 48 -38.68 21.20 -23.72
C GLU A 48 -39.75 20.12 -23.88
N TYR A 49 -40.56 19.92 -22.84
CA TYR A 49 -41.71 19.02 -22.85
C TYR A 49 -43.00 19.82 -22.90
N VAL A 50 -43.86 19.52 -23.87
CA VAL A 50 -45.15 20.18 -24.08
C VAL A 50 -46.24 19.13 -24.01
N CYS A 51 -47.26 19.38 -23.17
CA CYS A 51 -48.50 18.62 -23.19
C CYS A 51 -49.56 19.46 -23.93
N GLU A 52 -50.03 18.95 -25.06
CA GLU A 52 -51.04 19.59 -25.92
C GLU A 52 -52.37 18.85 -25.79
N ILE A 53 -53.45 19.62 -25.62
CA ILE A 53 -54.81 19.13 -25.45
C ILE A 53 -55.68 19.80 -26.52
N GLN A 54 -56.46 19.01 -27.24
CA GLN A 54 -57.34 19.50 -28.32
C GLN A 54 -58.74 18.87 -28.27
N ASN A 55 -59.74 19.62 -28.69
CA ASN A 55 -61.06 19.12 -29.09
C ASN A 55 -61.53 19.81 -30.38
N ASP A 56 -62.79 19.60 -30.77
CA ASP A 56 -63.36 20.15 -32.00
C ASP A 56 -63.46 21.70 -32.02
N VAL A 57 -63.29 22.34 -30.87
CA VAL A 57 -63.45 23.80 -30.70
C VAL A 57 -62.10 24.52 -30.58
N GLY A 58 -61.02 23.81 -30.26
CA GLY A 58 -59.67 24.41 -30.21
C GLY A 58 -58.63 23.55 -29.50
N SER A 59 -57.45 24.14 -29.28
CA SER A 59 -56.33 23.52 -28.59
C SER A 59 -55.72 24.44 -27.52
N THR A 60 -55.07 23.83 -26.54
CA THR A 60 -54.27 24.50 -25.52
C THR A 60 -53.08 23.63 -25.12
N SER A 61 -52.06 24.22 -24.52
CA SER A 61 -50.87 23.48 -24.10
C SER A 61 -50.28 24.01 -22.80
N CYS A 62 -49.62 23.13 -22.05
CA CYS A 62 -48.70 23.52 -20.99
C CYS A 62 -47.29 23.02 -21.32
N GLN A 63 -46.29 23.71 -20.78
CA GLN A 63 -44.88 23.47 -21.06
C GLN A 63 -44.09 23.35 -19.77
N ALA A 64 -43.11 22.45 -19.76
CA ALA A 64 -42.07 22.35 -18.75
C ALA A 64 -40.73 22.03 -19.43
N THR A 65 -39.63 22.53 -18.88
CA THR A 65 -38.30 22.19 -19.38
C THR A 65 -37.60 21.28 -18.37
N LEU A 66 -37.14 20.12 -18.84
CA LEU A 66 -36.37 19.17 -18.05
C LEU A 66 -34.88 19.39 -18.34
N PHE A 67 -34.07 19.39 -17.28
CA PHE A 67 -32.62 19.41 -17.38
C PHE A 67 -32.06 18.27 -16.54
N VAL A 68 -31.35 17.37 -17.19
CA VAL A 68 -30.66 16.27 -16.55
C VAL A 68 -29.20 16.66 -16.40
N LYS A 69 -28.71 16.66 -15.16
CA LYS A 69 -27.36 17.14 -14.78
C LYS A 69 -26.27 16.34 -15.49
N ASP A 70 -25.22 17.05 -15.89
CA ASP A 70 -23.94 16.46 -16.27
C ASP A 70 -22.96 16.62 -15.10
N VAL A 71 -22.21 15.57 -14.80
CA VAL A 71 -21.18 15.58 -13.76
C VAL A 71 -19.87 15.17 -14.37
N SER A 72 -18.91 16.09 -14.38
CA SER A 72 -17.57 15.85 -14.86
C SER A 72 -16.59 15.76 -13.70
N TRP A 73 -15.59 14.88 -13.86
CA TRP A 73 -14.48 14.76 -12.93
C TRP A 73 -13.22 15.35 -13.54
N PHE A 74 -12.39 15.94 -12.71
CA PHE A 74 -11.16 16.59 -13.12
C PHE A 74 -10.03 16.23 -12.19
N ARG A 75 -8.81 16.21 -12.74
CA ARG A 75 -7.55 16.09 -12.01
C ARG A 75 -6.63 17.20 -12.47
N GLU A 76 -6.14 18.01 -11.53
CA GLU A 76 -5.18 19.10 -11.82
C GLU A 76 -5.66 20.04 -12.96
N GLY A 77 -6.98 20.24 -13.07
CA GLY A 77 -7.62 21.07 -14.08
C GLY A 77 -7.92 20.37 -15.42
N SER A 78 -7.50 19.12 -15.60
CA SER A 78 -7.81 18.33 -16.80
C SER A 78 -9.00 17.42 -16.57
N GLU A 79 -9.95 17.40 -17.50
CA GLU A 79 -11.13 16.53 -17.42
C GLU A 79 -10.75 15.05 -17.57
N ILE A 80 -11.31 14.22 -16.71
CA ILE A 80 -11.10 12.77 -16.69
C ILE A 80 -12.17 12.12 -17.57
N SER A 81 -11.74 11.57 -18.70
CA SER A 81 -12.63 10.81 -19.58
C SER A 81 -12.78 9.36 -19.11
N PRO A 82 -14.00 8.77 -19.19
CA PRO A 82 -14.21 7.35 -18.93
C PRO A 82 -13.37 6.46 -19.85
N GLY A 83 -12.86 5.35 -19.34
CA GLY A 83 -12.03 4.43 -20.11
C GLY A 83 -11.61 3.18 -19.31
N SER A 84 -10.53 2.53 -19.75
CA SER A 84 -10.02 1.32 -19.09
C SER A 84 -9.51 1.57 -17.67
N ARG A 85 -8.92 2.75 -17.44
CA ARG A 85 -8.37 3.17 -16.14
C ARG A 85 -9.41 3.84 -15.23
N TYR A 86 -10.25 4.70 -15.80
CA TYR A 86 -11.22 5.51 -15.05
C TYR A 86 -12.63 5.06 -15.36
N ASN A 87 -13.36 4.65 -14.34
CA ASN A 87 -14.79 4.39 -14.45
C ASN A 87 -15.56 5.51 -13.75
N VAL A 88 -16.39 6.21 -14.52
CA VAL A 88 -17.17 7.37 -14.06
C VAL A 88 -18.64 7.01 -14.14
N ALA A 89 -19.35 7.21 -13.03
CA ALA A 89 -20.78 6.94 -12.94
C ALA A 89 -21.52 8.08 -12.25
N PHE A 90 -22.76 8.30 -12.68
CA PHE A 90 -23.70 9.18 -12.00
C PHE A 90 -25.05 8.48 -11.91
N VAL A 91 -25.37 7.94 -10.72
CA VAL A 91 -26.57 7.12 -10.49
C VAL A 91 -27.25 7.60 -9.22
N ASN A 92 -28.56 7.80 -9.26
CA ASN A 92 -29.37 8.25 -8.11
C ASN A 92 -28.81 9.51 -7.42
N SER A 93 -28.34 10.47 -8.20
CA SER A 93 -27.69 11.71 -7.73
C SER A 93 -26.34 11.52 -7.02
N VAL A 94 -25.72 10.34 -7.14
CA VAL A 94 -24.37 10.06 -6.62
C VAL A 94 -23.39 10.00 -7.78
N ALA A 95 -22.43 10.92 -7.78
CA ALA A 95 -21.29 10.90 -8.70
C ALA A 95 -20.18 10.02 -8.13
N THR A 96 -19.61 9.14 -8.94
CA THR A 96 -18.55 8.21 -8.55
C THR A 96 -17.44 8.22 -9.57
N LEU A 97 -16.21 8.31 -9.09
CA LEU A 97 -14.99 8.08 -9.84
C LEU A 97 -14.26 6.89 -9.23
N GLU A 98 -14.11 5.82 -10.00
CA GLU A 98 -13.30 4.66 -9.67
C GLU A 98 -12.01 4.71 -10.50
N ILE A 99 -10.87 4.63 -9.81
CA ILE A 99 -9.54 4.60 -10.42
C ILE A 99 -9.01 3.17 -10.30
N ARG A 100 -8.73 2.51 -11.42
CA ARG A 100 -8.21 1.14 -11.47
C ARG A 100 -6.70 1.12 -11.60
N GLY A 101 -6.05 0.23 -10.86
CA GLY A 101 -4.60 0.08 -10.88
C GLY A 101 -3.90 1.34 -10.38
N THR A 102 -4.28 1.78 -9.18
CA THR A 102 -3.77 3.01 -8.55
C THR A 102 -2.26 2.94 -8.33
N ASP A 103 -1.57 4.02 -8.67
CA ASP A 103 -0.14 4.24 -8.48
C ASP A 103 0.10 5.53 -7.69
N VAL A 104 1.29 5.73 -7.11
CA VAL A 104 1.64 6.99 -6.41
C VAL A 104 1.44 8.23 -7.28
N LYS A 105 1.63 8.09 -8.60
CA LYS A 105 1.38 9.14 -9.60
C LYS A 105 -0.09 9.53 -9.75
N ASP A 106 -1.02 8.76 -9.20
CA ASP A 106 -2.43 9.12 -9.16
C ASP A 106 -2.78 10.05 -8.00
N SER A 107 -1.83 10.34 -7.11
CA SER A 107 -1.98 11.37 -6.10
C SER A 107 -2.17 12.75 -6.72
N GLY A 108 -3.01 13.58 -6.11
CA GLY A 108 -3.26 14.94 -6.56
C GLY A 108 -4.64 15.45 -6.18
N LEU A 109 -4.94 16.67 -6.60
CA LEU A 109 -6.24 17.29 -6.40
C LEU A 109 -7.23 16.82 -7.47
N TYR A 110 -8.25 16.11 -7.03
CA TYR A 110 -9.41 15.74 -7.83
C TYR A 110 -10.57 16.66 -7.48
N TYR A 111 -11.41 16.96 -8.46
CA TYR A 111 -12.68 17.62 -8.18
C TYR A 111 -13.79 17.12 -9.09
N CYS A 112 -15.00 17.11 -8.53
CA CYS A 112 -16.23 16.91 -9.25
C CYS A 112 -16.82 18.28 -9.58
N GLU A 113 -17.30 18.51 -10.81
CA GLU A 113 -18.11 19.68 -11.16
C GLU A 113 -19.49 19.18 -11.62
N ALA A 114 -20.53 19.65 -10.94
CA ALA A 114 -21.91 19.45 -11.35
C ALA A 114 -22.44 20.76 -11.94
N ARG A 115 -22.97 20.70 -13.17
CA ARG A 115 -23.48 21.88 -13.88
C ARG A 115 -24.96 21.76 -14.21
N ASN A 116 -25.70 22.85 -14.06
CA ASN A 116 -27.05 23.05 -14.58
C ASN A 116 -27.20 24.46 -15.18
N GLU A 117 -28.39 24.83 -15.65
CA GLU A 117 -28.62 26.17 -16.21
C GLU A 117 -28.55 27.31 -15.18
N ALA A 118 -28.74 27.02 -13.91
CA ALA A 118 -28.66 28.01 -12.83
C ALA A 118 -27.23 28.27 -12.36
N GLY A 119 -26.28 27.39 -12.70
CA GLY A 119 -24.87 27.53 -12.36
C GLY A 119 -24.13 26.21 -12.27
N SER A 120 -22.94 26.27 -11.67
CA SER A 120 -22.09 25.12 -11.40
C SER A 120 -21.67 25.12 -9.94
N GLU A 121 -21.57 23.94 -9.37
CA GLU A 121 -21.00 23.73 -8.04
C GLU A 121 -19.96 22.60 -8.13
N SER A 122 -18.90 22.71 -7.34
CA SER A 122 -17.81 21.74 -7.34
C SER A 122 -17.44 21.29 -5.94
N CYS A 123 -16.96 20.05 -5.87
CA CYS A 123 -16.41 19.43 -4.68
C CYS A 123 -14.98 18.99 -4.97
N SER A 124 -14.03 19.20 -4.06
CA SER A 124 -12.64 18.79 -4.27
C SER A 124 -12.13 17.83 -3.19
N MET A 125 -11.17 17.00 -3.57
CA MET A 125 -10.48 16.03 -2.70
C MET A 125 -9.00 15.93 -3.07
N ASP A 126 -8.13 16.00 -2.07
CA ASP A 126 -6.70 15.69 -2.21
C ASP A 126 -6.51 14.19 -2.00
N LEU A 127 -6.32 13.45 -3.10
CA LEU A 127 -6.05 12.01 -3.06
C LEU A 127 -4.55 11.80 -2.86
N ARG A 128 -4.17 10.99 -1.87
CA ARG A 128 -2.78 10.57 -1.65
C ARG A 128 -2.68 9.06 -1.66
N VAL A 129 -2.01 8.53 -2.68
CA VAL A 129 -1.68 7.12 -2.79
C VAL A 129 -0.32 6.89 -2.13
N LYS A 130 -0.21 5.88 -1.27
CA LYS A 130 1.01 5.55 -0.54
C LYS A 130 1.46 4.13 -0.84
N GLU A 131 2.77 3.93 -0.84
CA GLU A 131 3.41 2.63 -1.06
C GLU A 131 3.82 1.99 0.28
N PRO A 132 3.56 0.70 0.48
CA PRO A 132 4.11 -0.03 1.62
C PRO A 132 5.64 -0.09 1.55
N PRO A 133 6.31 -0.22 2.70
CA PRO A 133 7.76 -0.28 2.72
C PRO A 133 8.25 -1.57 2.05
N SER A 134 9.41 -1.49 1.41
CA SER A 134 10.13 -2.64 0.85
C SER A 134 11.63 -2.41 0.89
N PHE A 135 12.43 -3.47 0.98
CA PHE A 135 13.89 -3.35 0.95
C PHE A 135 14.39 -3.28 -0.50
N ILE A 136 15.07 -2.18 -0.83
CA ILE A 136 15.81 -2.03 -2.10
C ILE A 136 17.16 -2.71 -1.98
N ARG A 137 17.85 -2.42 -0.87
CA ARG A 137 19.09 -3.06 -0.49
C ARG A 137 18.86 -3.72 0.85
N GLU A 138 18.97 -5.04 0.84
CA GLU A 138 18.98 -5.85 2.02
C GLU A 138 20.28 -5.56 2.79
N LEU A 139 20.21 -5.76 4.09
CA LEU A 139 21.38 -5.75 4.96
C LEU A 139 22.39 -6.85 4.48
N ALA A 140 23.59 -6.90 5.03
CA ALA A 140 24.59 -7.90 4.63
C ALA A 140 25.18 -8.56 5.88
N PRO A 141 25.64 -9.83 5.79
CA PRO A 141 26.45 -10.41 6.84
C PRO A 141 27.66 -9.52 7.13
N ALA A 142 27.98 -9.36 8.41
CA ALA A 142 29.11 -8.57 8.85
C ALA A 142 30.05 -9.44 9.68
N ASP A 143 31.31 -9.52 9.24
CA ASP A 143 32.39 -10.16 9.98
C ASP A 143 33.14 -9.09 10.77
N VAL A 144 33.13 -9.20 12.10
CA VAL A 144 33.58 -8.10 12.98
C VAL A 144 34.62 -8.59 13.96
N VAL A 145 35.73 -7.85 14.05
CA VAL A 145 36.79 -8.12 15.01
C VAL A 145 36.33 -7.68 16.40
N GLN A 146 36.51 -8.54 17.40
CA GLN A 146 36.20 -8.25 18.79
C GLN A 146 36.80 -6.89 19.24
N GLY A 147 35.99 -6.08 19.92
CA GLY A 147 36.34 -4.73 20.36
C GLY A 147 36.10 -3.63 19.33
N THR A 148 35.80 -3.96 18.07
CA THR A 148 35.47 -2.98 17.01
C THR A 148 33.96 -2.80 16.83
N ALA A 149 33.52 -1.81 16.05
CA ALA A 149 32.11 -1.56 15.80
C ALA A 149 31.61 -2.38 14.58
N ALA A 150 30.38 -2.89 14.66
CA ALA A 150 29.65 -3.46 13.54
C ALA A 150 28.67 -2.43 12.97
N CYS A 151 28.54 -2.35 11.65
CA CYS A 151 27.56 -1.48 10.99
C CYS A 151 26.66 -2.31 10.07
N PHE A 152 25.36 -2.24 10.32
CA PHE A 152 24.30 -2.85 9.52
C PHE A 152 23.54 -1.73 8.84
N GLU A 153 23.48 -1.73 7.50
CA GLU A 153 22.80 -0.69 6.73
C GLU A 153 21.97 -1.27 5.59
N CYS A 154 20.68 -0.90 5.54
CA CYS A 154 19.76 -1.25 4.46
C CYS A 154 19.15 -0.01 3.84
N GLN A 155 18.59 -0.19 2.64
CA GLN A 155 17.90 0.87 1.92
C GLN A 155 16.44 0.46 1.69
N VAL A 156 15.52 1.38 1.99
CA VAL A 156 14.08 1.14 1.95
C VAL A 156 13.39 1.99 0.88
N ALA A 157 12.48 1.39 0.13
CA ALA A 157 11.51 2.06 -0.73
C ALA A 157 10.16 2.18 0.00
N GLY A 158 9.28 3.00 -0.55
CA GLY A 158 7.91 3.19 -0.08
C GLY A 158 7.63 4.65 0.29
N THR A 159 6.45 4.91 0.82
CA THR A 159 6.06 6.26 1.23
C THR A 159 6.26 6.46 2.73
N GLY A 160 7.13 7.40 3.11
CA GLY A 160 7.35 7.75 4.51
C GLY A 160 6.17 8.52 5.16
N PRO A 161 6.23 8.76 6.48
CA PRO A 161 7.32 8.42 7.40
C PRO A 161 7.40 6.93 7.70
N PHE A 162 8.62 6.43 7.94
CA PHE A 162 8.86 5.03 8.30
C PHE A 162 9.09 4.90 9.82
N GLU A 163 8.52 3.85 10.40
CA GLU A 163 8.83 3.38 11.74
C GLU A 163 9.80 2.19 11.63
N ILE A 164 10.99 2.33 12.21
CA ILE A 164 12.02 1.29 12.15
C ILE A 164 12.19 0.66 13.53
N THR A 165 12.21 -0.67 13.56
CA THR A 165 12.49 -1.46 14.75
C THR A 165 13.56 -2.50 14.45
N TRP A 166 14.55 -2.57 15.33
CA TRP A 166 15.65 -3.52 15.24
C TRP A 166 15.50 -4.57 16.32
N HIS A 167 15.84 -5.82 16.00
CA HIS A 167 15.82 -6.93 16.94
C HIS A 167 17.13 -7.70 16.85
N LYS A 168 17.63 -8.16 18.00
CA LYS A 168 18.69 -9.17 18.10
C LYS A 168 18.09 -10.42 18.74
N ASP A 169 18.19 -11.57 18.08
CA ASP A 169 17.67 -12.84 18.59
C ASP A 169 16.22 -12.71 19.11
N ALA A 170 15.35 -12.12 18.28
CA ALA A 170 13.95 -11.78 18.57
C ALA A 170 13.70 -10.75 19.70
N LYS A 171 14.75 -10.17 20.30
CA LYS A 171 14.62 -9.13 21.32
C LYS A 171 14.85 -7.75 20.73
N GLU A 172 13.89 -6.85 20.96
CA GLU A 172 13.97 -5.46 20.49
C GLU A 172 15.25 -4.75 21.01
N ILE A 173 15.94 -4.10 20.09
CA ILE A 173 17.12 -3.27 20.34
C ILE A 173 16.67 -1.83 20.51
N LYS A 174 17.01 -1.23 21.64
CA LYS A 174 16.76 0.19 21.92
C LYS A 174 18.05 1.02 21.81
N PRO A 175 17.94 2.31 21.43
CA PRO A 175 19.09 3.21 21.43
C PRO A 175 19.83 3.20 22.77
N SER A 176 21.17 3.10 22.71
CA SER A 176 22.03 3.03 23.89
C SER A 176 23.47 3.38 23.54
N ALA A 177 24.37 3.45 24.53
CA ALA A 177 25.81 3.58 24.26
C ALA A 177 26.41 2.40 23.46
N LYS A 178 25.72 1.25 23.47
CA LYS A 178 26.09 0.04 22.71
C LYS A 178 25.50 0.06 21.29
N HIS A 179 24.30 0.60 21.13
CA HIS A 179 23.51 0.52 19.89
C HIS A 179 23.15 1.92 19.38
N GLY A 180 23.77 2.33 18.27
CA GLY A 180 23.41 3.53 17.53
C GLY A 180 22.39 3.20 16.45
N LEU A 181 21.21 3.82 16.51
CA LEU A 181 20.19 3.70 15.46
C LEU A 181 20.18 4.97 14.61
N SER A 182 20.16 4.83 13.29
CA SER A 182 20.14 5.96 12.36
C SER A 182 19.14 5.75 11.23
N GLN A 183 18.55 6.86 10.78
CA GLN A 183 17.75 6.91 9.56
C GLN A 183 18.07 8.22 8.85
N ILE A 184 18.55 8.12 7.62
CA ILE A 184 18.84 9.26 6.76
C ILE A 184 18.14 9.01 5.43
N SER A 185 17.07 9.75 5.15
CA SER A 185 16.22 9.54 3.97
C SER A 185 15.67 8.09 3.97
N ASP A 186 16.18 7.28 3.06
CA ASP A 186 15.84 5.89 2.74
C ASP A 186 16.91 4.91 3.25
N ALA A 187 18.01 5.39 3.81
CA ALA A 187 19.03 4.56 4.44
C ALA A 187 18.73 4.38 5.94
N VAL A 188 18.68 3.12 6.38
CA VAL A 188 18.39 2.72 7.76
C VAL A 188 19.59 1.96 8.31
N GLY A 189 20.09 2.38 9.47
CA GLY A 189 21.32 1.88 10.05
C GLY A 189 21.21 1.43 11.52
N LEU A 190 21.95 0.39 11.86
CA LEU A 190 22.27 -0.04 13.22
C LEU A 190 23.79 -0.15 13.35
N GLU A 191 24.36 0.56 14.31
CA GLU A 191 25.76 0.44 14.71
C GLU A 191 25.85 -0.24 16.09
N VAL A 192 26.61 -1.33 16.19
CA VAL A 192 26.90 -2.03 17.45
C VAL A 192 28.34 -1.72 17.86
N GLN A 193 28.52 -0.97 18.94
CA GLN A 193 29.83 -0.50 19.41
C GLN A 193 30.57 -1.59 20.20
N ARG A 194 31.90 -1.70 20.04
CA ARG A 194 32.77 -2.60 20.82
C ARG A 194 32.23 -4.04 20.88
N CYS A 195 32.05 -4.68 19.73
CA CYS A 195 31.47 -6.00 19.59
C CYS A 195 32.21 -7.06 20.40
N ASP A 196 31.48 -7.95 21.04
CA ASP A 196 31.97 -9.10 21.80
C ASP A 196 31.13 -10.35 21.49
N VAL A 197 31.50 -11.50 22.04
CA VAL A 197 30.85 -12.80 21.80
C VAL A 197 29.34 -12.80 22.08
N VAL A 198 28.85 -11.93 22.96
CA VAL A 198 27.40 -11.79 23.25
C VAL A 198 26.63 -11.05 22.17
N ASP A 199 27.33 -10.30 21.32
CA ASP A 199 26.76 -9.52 20.22
C ASP A 199 26.60 -10.37 18.95
N VAL A 200 27.20 -11.56 18.93
CA VAL A 200 26.95 -12.59 17.92
C VAL A 200 25.51 -13.05 18.00
N GLY A 201 24.83 -13.11 16.86
CA GLY A 201 23.43 -13.51 16.79
C GLY A 201 22.76 -13.02 15.52
N GLU A 202 21.44 -13.22 15.46
CA GLU A 202 20.61 -12.81 14.35
C GLU A 202 20.10 -11.38 14.55
N TYR A 203 20.36 -10.52 13.57
CA TYR A 203 19.83 -9.15 13.55
C TYR A 203 18.73 -9.02 12.50
N GLN A 204 17.61 -8.44 12.92
CA GLN A 204 16.41 -8.26 12.11
C GLN A 204 16.00 -6.79 12.12
N CYS A 205 15.75 -6.26 10.93
CA CYS A 205 15.20 -4.92 10.75
C CYS A 205 13.76 -5.04 10.24
N THR A 206 12.84 -4.40 10.95
CA THR A 206 11.44 -4.28 10.58
C THR A 206 11.14 -2.81 10.30
N VAL A 207 10.55 -2.54 9.14
CA VAL A 207 10.22 -1.20 8.67
C VAL A 207 8.73 -1.16 8.36
N ALA A 208 8.02 -0.21 8.98
CA ALA A 208 6.58 -0.04 8.84
C ALA A 208 6.23 1.38 8.39
N ASN A 209 5.09 1.51 7.71
CA ASN A 209 4.39 2.77 7.55
C ASN A 209 2.88 2.53 7.72
N GLU A 210 2.06 3.55 7.48
CA GLU A 210 0.60 3.45 7.68
C GLU A 210 -0.12 2.45 6.75
N VAL A 211 0.51 2.00 5.66
CA VAL A 211 -0.11 1.08 4.68
C VAL A 211 0.50 -0.32 4.70
N GLY A 212 1.59 -0.55 5.45
CA GLY A 212 2.18 -1.89 5.53
C GLY A 212 3.47 -1.98 6.34
N THR A 213 4.02 -3.19 6.35
CA THR A 213 5.25 -3.53 7.06
C THR A 213 6.06 -4.49 6.20
N CYS A 214 7.37 -4.30 6.18
CA CYS A 214 8.31 -5.28 5.64
C CYS A 214 9.36 -5.62 6.69
N THR A 215 9.71 -6.90 6.75
CA THR A 215 10.65 -7.45 7.72
C THR A 215 11.62 -8.32 6.96
N TYR A 216 12.90 -8.19 7.29
CA TYR A 216 13.95 -9.03 6.72
C TYR A 216 14.55 -9.94 7.79
N GLU A 217 14.59 -11.25 7.53
CA GLU A 217 15.08 -12.30 8.45
C GLU A 217 16.32 -12.98 7.87
N ASN A 218 17.28 -13.32 8.75
CA ASN A 218 18.66 -13.75 8.53
C ASN A 218 19.68 -12.64 8.28
N TRP A 219 20.54 -12.36 9.26
CA TRP A 219 21.96 -12.75 9.17
C TRP A 219 22.54 -13.00 10.54
N ILE A 220 23.48 -13.95 10.57
CA ILE A 220 24.32 -14.31 11.71
C ILE A 220 25.58 -13.43 11.62
N LEU A 221 25.90 -12.71 12.69
CA LEU A 221 27.26 -12.19 12.88
C LEU A 221 28.19 -13.41 13.11
N GLU A 222 28.87 -13.92 12.08
CA GLU A 222 29.69 -15.14 12.22
C GLU A 222 30.99 -14.88 13.00
N ASP A 223 31.33 -15.79 13.92
CA ASP A 223 32.66 -15.82 14.55
C ASP A 223 33.67 -16.35 13.51
N THR A 224 34.30 -15.41 12.80
CA THR A 224 35.31 -15.67 11.75
C THR A 224 36.59 -16.34 12.26
N LYS A 225 36.69 -16.68 13.55
CA LYS A 225 37.86 -17.37 14.11
C LYS A 225 37.85 -18.88 13.91
N ILE A 226 36.90 -19.48 13.19
CA ILE A 226 36.86 -20.95 12.97
C ILE A 226 36.76 -21.30 11.48
N GLU A 227 37.88 -21.62 10.86
CA GLU A 227 37.99 -22.03 9.45
C GLU A 227 37.69 -23.55 9.30
N ARG A 228 36.95 -23.94 8.25
CA ARG A 228 36.61 -25.34 7.94
C ARG A 228 36.94 -25.65 6.48
N THR A 229 37.66 -26.73 6.21
CA THR A 229 38.00 -27.16 4.84
C THR A 229 37.81 -28.66 4.65
N PHE A 230 37.54 -29.08 3.42
CA PHE A 230 37.53 -30.49 3.01
C PHE A 230 38.24 -30.63 1.67
N GLU A 231 39.49 -31.04 1.70
CA GLU A 231 40.34 -31.18 0.52
C GLU A 231 41.10 -32.50 0.57
N ASN A 232 41.25 -33.18 -0.57
CA ASN A 232 41.99 -34.44 -0.67
C ASN A 232 41.55 -35.51 0.35
N ASN A 233 40.24 -35.61 0.62
CA ASN A 233 39.62 -36.49 1.64
C ASN A 233 40.03 -36.17 3.09
N VAL A 234 40.48 -34.95 3.38
CA VAL A 234 40.83 -34.49 4.72
C VAL A 234 39.92 -33.34 5.12
N ALA A 235 39.11 -33.56 6.17
CA ALA A 235 38.35 -32.50 6.82
C ALA A 235 39.22 -31.80 7.87
N THR A 236 39.38 -30.49 7.77
CA THR A 236 40.17 -29.68 8.71
C THR A 236 39.30 -28.64 9.39
N LEU A 237 39.45 -28.52 10.70
CA LEU A 237 38.91 -27.44 11.53
C LEU A 237 40.10 -26.66 12.09
N ARG A 238 40.17 -25.36 11.81
CA ARG A 238 41.25 -24.49 12.29
C ARG A 238 40.68 -23.32 13.08
N ILE A 239 41.26 -23.08 14.25
CA ILE A 239 40.90 -21.97 15.14
C ILE A 239 42.13 -21.05 15.25
N PRO A 240 42.27 -19.99 14.42
CA PRO A 240 43.48 -19.18 14.37
C PRO A 240 43.78 -18.41 15.67
N ALA A 241 42.75 -18.04 16.45
CA ALA A 241 42.88 -17.38 17.74
C ALA A 241 42.05 -18.12 18.79
N CYS A 242 42.71 -19.03 19.52
CA CYS A 242 42.05 -19.91 20.49
C CYS A 242 41.82 -19.19 21.84
N GLU A 243 40.59 -19.25 22.34
CA GLU A 243 40.13 -18.63 23.61
C GLU A 243 39.47 -19.69 24.50
N VAL A 244 39.33 -19.41 25.80
CA VAL A 244 38.72 -20.36 26.77
C VAL A 244 37.30 -20.77 26.38
N THR A 245 36.57 -19.91 25.67
CA THR A 245 35.24 -20.18 25.10
C THR A 245 35.23 -21.32 24.08
N HIS A 246 36.38 -21.67 23.49
CA HIS A 246 36.54 -22.79 22.56
C HIS A 246 36.75 -24.15 23.27
N ASN A 247 36.69 -24.19 24.60
CA ASN A 247 36.75 -25.45 25.35
C ASN A 247 35.55 -26.33 25.06
N GLY A 248 35.79 -27.59 24.68
CA GLY A 248 34.70 -28.52 24.48
C GLY A 248 35.02 -29.71 23.61
N LYS A 249 33.99 -30.53 23.39
CA LYS A 249 34.04 -31.71 22.52
C LYS A 249 33.60 -31.33 21.10
N TYR A 250 34.51 -31.46 20.15
CA TYR A 250 34.28 -31.28 18.72
C TYR A 250 33.98 -32.63 18.08
N THR A 251 32.93 -32.69 17.26
CA THR A 251 32.53 -33.91 16.54
C THR A 251 32.65 -33.66 15.04
N CYS A 252 33.41 -34.49 14.34
CA CYS A 252 33.45 -34.51 12.88
C CYS A 252 32.52 -35.64 12.41
N GLN A 253 31.58 -35.31 11.53
CA GLN A 253 30.61 -36.24 10.96
C GLN A 253 30.80 -36.32 9.46
N VAL A 254 30.98 -37.52 8.94
CA VAL A 254 31.09 -37.80 7.50
C VAL A 254 29.83 -38.54 7.07
N VAL A 255 29.24 -38.13 5.95
CA VAL A 255 27.99 -38.70 5.41
C VAL A 255 28.17 -39.00 3.93
N ASN A 256 27.71 -40.18 3.50
CA ASN A 256 27.56 -40.55 2.10
C ASN A 256 26.21 -41.27 1.88
N GLU A 257 25.93 -41.69 0.64
CA GLU A 257 24.67 -42.36 0.30
C GLU A 257 24.46 -43.70 1.03
N ALA A 258 25.53 -44.33 1.53
CA ALA A 258 25.49 -45.61 2.22
C ALA A 258 25.38 -45.48 3.75
N GLY A 259 25.52 -44.26 4.30
CA GLY A 259 25.38 -44.01 5.73
C GLY A 259 26.21 -42.84 6.25
N GLN A 260 26.40 -42.83 7.57
CA GLN A 260 27.14 -41.80 8.29
C GLN A 260 28.10 -42.41 9.30
N ASP A 261 29.22 -41.75 9.53
CA ASP A 261 30.15 -42.07 10.62
C ASP A 261 30.57 -40.79 11.37
N LYS A 262 31.02 -40.94 12.61
CA LYS A 262 31.38 -39.83 13.50
C LYS A 262 32.66 -40.12 14.26
N CYS A 263 33.55 -39.14 14.33
CA CYS A 263 34.65 -39.12 15.27
C CYS A 263 34.59 -37.85 16.13
N PHE A 264 35.28 -37.84 17.27
CA PHE A 264 35.30 -36.69 18.16
C PHE A 264 36.68 -36.45 18.78
N ALA A 265 36.93 -35.19 19.12
CA ALA A 265 38.11 -34.73 19.83
C ALA A 265 37.70 -33.69 20.89
N THR A 266 38.45 -33.56 21.97
CA THR A 266 38.21 -32.53 22.99
C THR A 266 39.32 -31.49 22.92
N LEU A 267 38.95 -30.22 22.81
CA LEU A 267 39.87 -29.09 22.91
C LEU A 267 39.84 -28.53 24.33
N THR A 268 41.03 -28.30 24.89
CA THR A 268 41.20 -27.63 26.18
C THR A 268 42.27 -26.56 26.05
N VAL A 269 41.84 -25.32 26.20
CA VAL A 269 42.58 -24.07 26.18
C VAL A 269 42.90 -23.73 27.63
N GLN A 270 44.19 -23.57 27.91
CA GLN A 270 44.71 -23.24 29.23
C GLN A 270 45.14 -21.78 29.26
N GLU A 271 44.77 -21.07 30.33
CA GLU A 271 45.25 -19.71 30.56
C GLU A 271 46.58 -19.75 31.34
N PRO A 272 47.48 -18.77 31.09
CA PRO A 272 48.69 -18.63 31.90
C PRO A 272 48.34 -18.23 33.34
N PRO A 273 49.17 -18.59 34.33
CA PRO A 273 48.95 -18.21 35.72
C PRO A 273 48.94 -16.68 35.89
N GLN A 274 47.90 -16.16 36.54
CA GLN A 274 47.72 -14.73 36.84
C GLN A 274 47.88 -14.50 38.35
N ILE A 275 48.59 -13.43 38.74
CA ILE A 275 48.70 -13.02 40.13
C ILE A 275 47.47 -12.19 40.48
N THR A 276 46.56 -12.76 41.26
CA THR A 276 45.26 -12.14 41.62
C THR A 276 45.36 -11.13 42.76
N GLU A 277 46.41 -11.19 43.58
CA GLU A 277 46.66 -10.22 44.64
C GLU A 277 48.14 -9.81 44.65
N LYS A 278 48.39 -8.51 44.59
CA LYS A 278 49.72 -7.94 44.82
C LYS A 278 49.82 -7.52 46.30
N PRO A 279 50.97 -7.69 46.96
CA PRO A 279 51.12 -7.31 48.36
C PRO A 279 50.80 -5.82 48.54
N GLU A 280 49.95 -5.47 49.52
CA GLU A 280 49.80 -4.08 49.93
C GLU A 280 51.12 -3.59 50.53
N VAL A 281 51.57 -2.42 50.07
CA VAL A 281 52.78 -1.78 50.58
C VAL A 281 52.45 -1.21 51.96
N ILE A 282 53.05 -1.80 53.01
CA ILE A 282 52.99 -1.33 54.40
C ILE A 282 53.87 -0.09 54.56
#